data_AF-A0A814BFV0-F1
#
_entry.id   AF-A0A814BFV0-F1
#
_cell.length_a   1.000
_cell.length_b   1.000
_cell.length_c   1.000
_cell.angle_alpha   90.00
_cell.angle_beta   90.00
_cell.angle_gamma   90.00
#
_symmetry.space_group_name_H-M   'P 1'
#
loop_
_entity.id
_entity.type
_entity.pdbx_description
1 polymer ?
#
loop_
_entity_poly.entity_id
_entity_poly.type
_entity_poly.pdbx_seq_one_letter_code
_entity_poly.pdbx_strand_id
1 'polypeptide(L)'
;MTARQLSSEIPLITKRSFPEDDNDEQIIIICFHPNNEIEDMKKQLNQMNNHVVFHTELESCISFIQSIKHEKIFLIIFNSYACELVSHIDIFQQVHSIFIFYTKPKDFKYLFHEQLNIIGVYHRLDFFYSVLQEQINLIAEQFFQWTFYDQTNFLKRDLSKQSSDFLWMQLFHDAISSFPHDEQAKEDMVNIFRLYADEKLYQSNDAVQWYLNNSFLRKLITKSLQRKDIDQLYQLRYFLVDLNKNLTRERRIENFIIHQQMKLSKHELNHFKQKRGQIMSMKGFLLVKPDILLSQR
;
A
#
# COMPACT_ATOMS: atom_id res chain seq x y z
N MET A 1 -25.20 -24.23 -49.32
CA MET A 1 -24.79 -22.94 -49.89
C MET A 1 -25.44 -21.85 -49.06
N THR A 2 -24.82 -21.51 -47.93
CA THR A 2 -23.92 -20.33 -47.69
C THR A 2 -24.75 -19.11 -47.33
N ALA A 3 -24.88 -18.71 -46.06
CA ALA A 3 -23.83 -18.19 -45.19
C ALA A 3 -23.04 -17.06 -45.86
N ARG A 4 -23.60 -15.85 -45.84
CA ARG A 4 -22.88 -14.56 -45.85
C ARG A 4 -23.90 -13.42 -45.82
N GLN A 5 -23.52 -12.36 -45.12
CA GLN A 5 -24.20 -11.07 -45.00
C GLN A 5 -25.28 -11.01 -43.94
N LEU A 6 -24.86 -11.00 -42.68
CA LEU A 6 -25.31 -10.06 -41.65
C LEU A 6 -24.27 -10.13 -40.51
N SER A 7 -23.10 -9.56 -40.78
CA SER A 7 -22.05 -9.31 -39.79
C SER A 7 -21.29 -8.05 -40.19
N SER A 8 -20.94 -7.25 -39.19
CA SER A 8 -19.98 -6.14 -39.16
C SER A 8 -20.42 -4.78 -39.70
N GLU A 9 -21.17 -4.03 -38.89
CA GLU A 9 -20.83 -2.64 -38.58
C GLU A 9 -21.12 -2.39 -37.09
N ILE A 10 -20.30 -3.00 -36.23
CA ILE A 10 -20.14 -2.53 -34.85
C ILE A 10 -19.02 -1.49 -34.93
N PRO A 11 -19.25 -0.23 -34.55
CA PRO A 11 -18.18 0.76 -34.56
C PRO A 11 -17.09 0.29 -33.61
N LEU A 12 -15.85 0.25 -34.11
CA LEU A 12 -14.66 0.05 -33.29
C LEU A 12 -14.75 1.02 -32.11
N ILE A 13 -14.92 0.47 -30.91
CA ILE A 13 -14.65 1.19 -29.67
C ILE A 13 -13.14 1.46 -29.72
N THR A 14 -12.83 2.66 -30.17
CA THR A 14 -11.53 3.30 -30.05
C THR A 14 -11.03 3.07 -28.64
N LYS A 15 -9.79 2.57 -28.55
CA LYS A 15 -8.96 2.54 -27.34
C LYS A 15 -9.29 3.76 -26.50
N ARG A 16 -9.98 3.57 -25.37
CA ARG A 16 -10.03 4.61 -24.34
C ARG A 16 -8.60 4.75 -23.86
N SER A 17 -7.96 5.82 -24.31
CA SER A 17 -6.79 6.39 -23.68
C SER A 17 -7.12 6.55 -22.20
N PHE A 18 -6.43 5.79 -21.37
CA PHE A 18 -6.37 6.09 -19.94
C PHE A 18 -5.84 7.52 -19.81
N PRO A 19 -6.46 8.36 -18.97
CA PRO A 19 -5.88 9.65 -18.67
C PRO A 19 -4.49 9.42 -18.08
N GLU A 20 -3.49 9.97 -18.76
CA GLU A 20 -2.17 10.24 -18.21
C GLU A 20 -2.33 11.16 -16.99
N ASP A 21 -1.47 10.96 -15.99
CA ASP A 21 -1.43 11.57 -14.64
C ASP A 21 -2.39 11.00 -13.57
N ASP A 22 -2.05 9.82 -13.06
CA ASP A 22 -2.24 9.47 -11.65
C ASP A 22 -0.99 8.70 -11.23
N ASN A 23 0.01 9.39 -10.65
CA ASN A 23 1.22 8.73 -10.16
C ASN A 23 0.93 8.16 -8.76
N ASP A 24 0.53 6.90 -8.78
CA ASP A 24 -0.52 6.33 -7.93
C ASP A 24 0.04 5.55 -6.72
N GLU A 25 1.07 6.14 -6.08
CA GLU A 25 1.85 5.52 -5.03
C GLU A 25 1.56 6.09 -3.65
N GLN A 26 1.38 5.20 -2.66
CA GLN A 26 1.16 5.57 -1.26
C GLN A 26 2.39 6.21 -0.60
N ILE A 27 3.57 5.95 -1.16
CA ILE A 27 4.85 6.46 -0.72
C ILE A 27 5.49 7.17 -1.89
N ILE A 28 5.91 8.41 -1.69
CA ILE A 28 6.76 9.13 -2.63
C ILE A 28 8.15 9.17 -2.04
N ILE A 29 9.12 8.60 -2.75
CA ILE A 29 10.53 8.67 -2.35
C ILE A 29 11.13 9.91 -3.00
N ILE A 30 11.52 10.88 -2.18
CA ILE A 30 12.15 12.12 -2.61
C ILE A 30 13.63 12.04 -2.25
N CYS A 31 14.49 12.08 -3.27
CA CYS A 31 15.93 12.10 -3.10
C CYS A 31 16.46 13.52 -3.34
N PHE A 32 16.96 14.15 -2.29
CA PHE A 32 17.68 15.41 -2.41
C PHE A 32 19.20 15.15 -2.47
N HIS A 33 19.76 15.35 -3.66
CA HIS A 33 21.20 15.19 -3.89
C HIS A 33 21.74 16.19 -4.92
N PRO A 34 22.42 17.25 -4.45
CA PRO A 34 22.91 18.33 -5.32
C PRO A 34 23.95 17.97 -6.38
N ASN A 35 24.66 16.84 -6.25
CA ASN A 35 25.80 16.52 -7.14
C ASN A 35 25.47 15.52 -8.28
N ASN A 36 24.21 15.07 -8.42
CA ASN A 36 23.69 14.28 -9.55
C ASN A 36 24.44 12.99 -9.99
N GLU A 37 25.46 12.52 -9.27
CA GLU A 37 26.15 11.23 -9.51
C GLU A 37 25.37 10.04 -8.91
N ILE A 38 24.28 9.60 -9.56
CA ILE A 38 23.30 8.71 -8.90
C ILE A 38 22.65 7.67 -9.83
N GLU A 39 23.20 7.36 -11.01
CA GLU A 39 22.51 6.46 -11.95
C GLU A 39 22.21 5.06 -11.37
N ASP A 40 23.19 4.43 -10.71
CA ASP A 40 23.00 3.11 -10.10
C ASP A 40 21.96 3.13 -8.97
N MET A 41 21.93 4.22 -8.21
CA MET A 41 20.97 4.38 -7.12
C MET A 41 19.57 4.76 -7.62
N LYS A 42 19.47 5.58 -8.67
CA LYS A 42 18.19 5.81 -9.38
C LYS A 42 17.60 4.47 -9.81
N LYS A 43 18.41 3.60 -10.41
CA LYS A 43 17.99 2.26 -10.82
C LYS A 43 17.54 1.40 -9.63
N GLN A 44 18.29 1.38 -8.53
CA GLN A 44 17.93 0.61 -7.33
C GLN A 44 16.66 1.14 -6.66
N LEU A 45 16.50 2.45 -6.50
CA LEU A 45 15.31 3.03 -5.89
C LEU A 45 14.06 2.83 -6.75
N ASN A 46 14.18 2.98 -8.08
CA ASN A 46 13.09 2.69 -9.02
C ASN A 46 12.68 1.20 -9.03
N GLN A 47 13.56 0.29 -8.61
CA GLN A 47 13.20 -1.12 -8.40
C GLN A 47 12.42 -1.35 -7.10
N MET A 48 12.60 -0.49 -6.10
CA MET A 48 11.95 -0.60 -4.79
C MET A 48 10.59 0.10 -4.75
N ASN A 49 10.43 1.20 -5.49
CA ASN A 49 9.22 2.02 -5.56
C ASN A 49 9.10 2.66 -6.95
N ASN A 50 7.90 2.78 -7.52
CA ASN A 50 7.73 3.29 -8.88
C ASN A 50 7.67 4.83 -8.95
N HIS A 51 7.55 5.52 -7.81
CA HIS A 51 7.47 6.97 -7.67
C HIS A 51 8.65 7.46 -6.83
N VAL A 52 9.77 7.60 -7.53
CA VAL A 52 11.01 8.17 -7.00
C VAL A 52 11.30 9.47 -7.73
N VAL A 53 11.43 10.56 -6.99
CA VAL A 53 11.70 11.90 -7.51
C VAL A 53 13.05 12.38 -7.00
N PHE A 54 13.87 12.92 -7.91
CA PHE A 54 15.20 13.43 -7.59
C PHE A 54 15.20 14.94 -7.74
N HIS A 55 15.67 15.63 -6.69
CA HIS A 55 15.91 17.07 -6.73
C HIS A 55 17.39 17.35 -6.46
N THR A 56 17.97 18.20 -7.30
CA THR A 56 19.32 18.77 -7.12
C THR A 56 19.26 20.14 -6.45
N GLU A 57 18.15 20.86 -6.62
CA GLU A 57 17.92 22.20 -6.10
C GLU A 57 17.00 22.19 -4.88
N LEU A 58 17.39 22.93 -3.83
CA LEU A 58 16.68 22.96 -2.55
C LEU A 58 15.25 23.49 -2.71
N GLU A 59 15.08 24.67 -3.31
CA GLU A 59 13.76 25.30 -3.48
C GLU A 59 12.78 24.43 -4.29
N SER A 60 13.29 23.76 -5.32
CA SER A 60 12.51 22.79 -6.11
C SER A 60 12.03 21.62 -5.25
N CYS A 61 12.92 21.07 -4.41
CA CYS A 61 12.57 20.01 -3.47
C CYS A 61 11.51 20.47 -2.47
N ILE A 62 11.70 21.64 -1.86
CA ILE A 62 10.77 22.21 -0.87
C ILE A 62 9.38 22.42 -1.48
N SER A 63 9.32 23.06 -2.65
CA SER A 63 8.07 23.34 -3.36
C SER A 63 7.33 22.04 -3.72
N PHE A 64 8.05 20.98 -4.08
CA PHE A 64 7.48 19.69 -4.38
C PHE A 64 6.96 18.96 -3.13
N ILE A 65 7.70 18.98 -2.02
CA ILE A 65 7.20 18.38 -0.76
C ILE A 65 5.90 19.10 -0.32
N GLN A 66 5.82 20.43 -0.47
CA GLN A 66 4.63 21.23 -0.10
C GLN A 66 3.42 21.02 -1.03
N SER A 67 3.61 20.54 -2.25
CA SER A 67 2.50 20.27 -3.17
C SER A 67 1.79 18.94 -2.86
N ILE A 68 2.47 18.02 -2.17
CA ILE A 68 1.99 16.70 -1.80
C ILE A 68 1.02 16.81 -0.61
N LYS A 69 -0.17 16.21 -0.72
CA LYS A 69 -1.24 16.36 0.28
C LYS A 69 -1.61 15.07 1.00
N HIS A 70 -1.49 13.93 0.33
CA HIS A 70 -2.14 12.69 0.78
C HIS A 70 -1.16 11.51 0.92
N GLU A 71 -0.03 11.59 0.25
CA GLU A 71 0.98 10.56 0.15
C GLU A 71 1.99 10.65 1.31
N LYS A 72 2.53 9.49 1.73
CA LYS A 72 3.60 9.47 2.73
C LYS A 72 4.92 9.80 2.06
N ILE A 73 5.60 10.84 2.53
CA ILE A 73 6.87 11.28 1.94
C ILE A 73 8.04 10.60 2.65
N PHE A 74 8.88 9.93 1.86
CA PHE A 74 10.16 9.37 2.28
C PHE A 74 11.27 10.25 1.74
N LEU A 75 11.85 11.09 2.60
CA LEU A 75 12.89 12.04 2.21
C LEU A 75 14.27 11.43 2.45
N ILE A 76 15.07 11.30 1.39
CA ILE A 76 16.46 10.87 1.45
C ILE A 76 17.34 12.09 1.20
N ILE A 77 18.24 12.37 2.14
CA ILE A 77 19.14 13.52 2.10
C ILE A 77 20.58 13.04 2.02
N PHE A 78 21.31 13.50 1.01
CA PHE A 78 22.73 13.18 0.84
C PHE A 78 23.66 14.21 1.50
N ASN A 79 24.75 13.71 2.09
CA ASN A 79 25.88 14.50 2.60
C ASN A 79 25.48 15.63 3.57
N SER A 80 26.25 16.72 3.61
CA SER A 80 26.13 17.81 4.59
C SER A 80 24.89 18.70 4.43
N TYR A 81 24.07 18.49 3.40
CA TYR A 81 22.91 19.32 3.11
C TYR A 81 21.73 19.09 4.06
N ALA A 82 21.80 18.06 4.91
CA ALA A 82 20.84 17.88 6.00
C ALA A 82 20.76 19.11 6.92
N CYS A 83 21.86 19.85 7.11
CA CYS A 83 21.87 21.05 7.94
C CYS A 83 21.08 22.21 7.30
N GLU A 84 21.16 22.35 5.98
CA GLU A 84 20.46 23.38 5.22
C GLU A 84 18.95 23.11 5.20
N LEU A 85 18.56 21.84 5.05
CA LEU A 85 17.18 21.39 5.15
C LEU A 85 16.61 21.53 6.57
N VAL A 86 17.40 21.25 7.62
CA VAL A 86 16.97 21.40 9.03
C VAL A 86 16.57 22.84 9.38
N SER A 87 17.09 23.84 8.66
CA SER A 87 16.67 25.24 8.85
C SER A 87 15.21 25.50 8.43
N HIS A 88 14.59 24.55 7.73
CA HIS A 88 13.20 24.61 7.25
C HIS A 88 12.32 23.56 7.96
N ILE A 89 12.22 23.68 9.29
CA ILE A 89 11.57 22.70 10.18
C ILE A 89 10.13 22.36 9.76
N ASP A 90 9.38 23.35 9.26
CA ASP A 90 7.98 23.21 8.88
C ASP A 90 7.77 22.15 7.78
N ILE A 91 8.75 21.97 6.91
CA ILE A 91 8.72 21.00 5.81
C ILE A 91 8.77 19.56 6.35
N PHE A 92 9.38 19.33 7.51
CA PHE A 92 9.47 17.98 8.06
C PHE A 92 8.17 17.52 8.74
N GLN A 93 7.21 18.41 8.99
CA GLN A 93 5.91 18.01 9.55
C GLN A 93 5.11 17.15 8.57
N GLN A 94 5.23 17.41 7.28
CA GLN A 94 4.60 16.64 6.19
C GLN A 94 5.43 15.40 5.78
N VAL A 95 6.70 15.32 6.21
CA VAL A 95 7.57 14.18 5.89
C VAL A 95 7.37 13.04 6.89
N HIS A 96 7.02 11.87 6.39
CA HIS A 96 6.80 10.70 7.23
C HIS A 96 8.11 10.10 7.74
N SER A 97 9.14 10.01 6.89
CA SER A 97 10.40 9.38 7.24
C SER A 97 11.56 10.06 6.54
N ILE A 98 12.61 10.35 7.32
CA ILE A 98 13.82 11.01 6.84
C ILE A 98 14.99 10.03 6.96
N PHE A 99 15.72 9.86 5.88
CA PHE A 99 16.94 9.05 5.80
C PHE A 99 18.09 9.96 5.41
N ILE A 100 19.18 9.93 6.17
CA ILE A 100 20.36 10.73 5.88
C ILE A 100 21.48 9.80 5.45
N PHE A 101 21.97 9.95 4.23
CA PHE A 101 23.11 9.19 3.73
C PHE A 101 24.36 10.08 3.69
N TYR A 102 25.46 9.60 4.25
CA TYR A 102 26.71 10.36 4.31
C TYR A 102 27.91 9.50 3.92
N THR A 103 28.90 10.12 3.26
CA THR A 103 30.14 9.44 2.84
C THR A 103 31.34 9.70 3.77
N LYS A 104 31.30 10.75 4.59
CA LYS A 104 32.38 11.11 5.54
C LYS A 104 31.86 11.29 6.97
N PRO A 105 32.50 10.68 7.99
CA PRO A 105 32.05 10.79 9.37
C PRO A 105 32.06 12.25 9.84
N LYS A 106 30.89 12.71 10.28
CA LYS A 106 30.68 13.97 10.99
C LYS A 106 29.76 13.71 12.18
N ASP A 107 29.93 14.48 13.25
CA ASP A 107 29.05 14.42 14.41
C ASP A 107 27.72 15.10 14.07
N PHE A 108 26.65 14.31 13.97
CA PHE A 108 25.31 14.76 13.57
C PHE A 108 24.32 14.83 14.73
N LYS A 109 24.81 14.89 15.98
CA LYS A 109 23.97 14.90 17.19
C LYS A 109 22.91 16.01 17.18
N TYR A 110 23.20 17.14 16.52
CA TYR A 110 22.27 18.26 16.39
C TYR A 110 21.12 18.03 15.39
N LEU A 111 21.24 17.04 14.49
CA LEU A 111 20.16 16.70 13.55
C LEU A 111 19.05 15.90 14.23
N PHE A 112 19.32 15.23 15.34
CA PHE A 112 18.34 14.46 16.11
C PHE A 112 17.51 15.38 17.00
N HIS A 113 16.77 16.29 16.38
CA HIS A 113 15.75 17.09 17.05
C HIS A 113 14.50 16.22 17.27
N GLU A 114 13.86 16.30 18.44
CA GLU A 114 12.70 15.44 18.81
C GLU A 114 11.49 15.55 17.86
N GLN A 115 11.46 16.57 17.02
CA GLN A 115 10.38 16.86 16.06
C GLN A 115 10.61 16.22 14.69
N LEU A 116 11.81 15.74 14.40
CA LEU A 116 12.16 15.18 13.10
C LEU A 116 12.02 13.66 13.12
N ASN A 117 11.25 13.11 12.18
CA ASN A 117 11.10 11.65 12.01
C ASN A 117 12.32 11.04 11.29
N ILE A 118 13.51 11.26 11.83
CA ILE A 118 14.76 10.68 11.31
C ILE A 118 14.80 9.21 11.67
N ILE A 119 14.74 8.35 10.65
CA ILE A 119 14.84 6.90 10.82
C ILE A 119 16.28 6.51 11.12
N GLY A 120 17.24 7.16 10.46
CA GLY A 120 18.65 6.88 10.69
C GLY A 120 19.60 7.66 9.81
N VAL A 121 20.87 7.54 10.16
CA VAL A 121 22.00 8.14 9.47
C VAL A 121 22.92 7.00 9.01
N TYR A 122 23.15 6.91 7.70
CA TYR A 122 23.72 5.73 7.03
C TYR A 122 25.01 6.08 6.30
N HIS A 123 25.99 5.17 6.38
CA HIS A 123 27.30 5.28 5.72
C HIS A 123 27.57 4.16 4.71
N ARG A 124 26.68 3.17 4.64
CA ARG A 124 26.74 2.04 3.71
C ARG A 124 25.42 1.90 2.98
N LEU A 125 25.50 1.80 1.65
CA LEU A 125 24.34 1.69 0.78
C LEU A 125 23.54 0.42 1.05
N ASP A 126 24.19 -0.73 1.24
CA ASP A 126 23.50 -2.01 1.48
C ASP A 126 22.58 -1.93 2.71
N PHE A 127 23.09 -1.36 3.81
CA PHE A 127 22.31 -1.21 5.04
C PHE A 127 21.19 -0.17 4.87
N PHE A 128 21.49 0.96 4.22
CA PHE A 128 20.48 1.97 3.88
C PHE A 128 19.31 1.36 3.08
N TYR A 129 19.61 0.62 2.00
CA TYR A 129 18.59 -0.02 1.17
C TYR A 129 17.78 -1.05 1.95
N SER A 130 18.43 -1.85 2.80
CA SER A 130 17.72 -2.83 3.62
C SER A 130 16.69 -2.18 4.55
N VAL A 131 17.06 -1.06 5.21
CA VAL A 131 16.16 -0.34 6.12
C VAL A 131 15.10 0.45 5.37
N LEU A 132 15.44 1.05 4.23
CA LEU A 132 14.46 1.72 3.37
C LEU A 132 13.38 0.73 2.91
N GLN A 133 13.80 -0.43 2.41
CA GLN A 133 12.88 -1.50 1.99
C GLN A 133 12.02 -1.99 3.16
N GLU A 134 12.61 -2.13 4.35
CA GLU A 134 11.87 -2.49 5.56
C GLU A 134 10.81 -1.42 5.90
N GLN A 135 11.13 -0.12 5.87
CA GLN A 135 10.15 0.93 6.13
C GLN A 135 9.04 0.98 5.07
N ILE A 136 9.37 0.76 3.79
CA ILE A 136 8.37 0.65 2.71
C ILE A 136 7.44 -0.53 2.98
N ASN A 137 8.00 -1.69 3.33
CA ASN A 137 7.23 -2.89 3.66
C ASN A 137 6.37 -2.67 4.89
N LEU A 138 6.89 -2.03 5.94
CA LEU A 138 6.13 -1.70 7.15
C LEU A 138 4.93 -0.81 6.84
N ILE A 139 5.06 0.20 5.99
CA ILE A 139 3.91 1.03 5.59
C ILE A 139 2.93 0.22 4.75
N ALA A 140 3.42 -0.57 3.80
CA ALA A 140 2.57 -1.45 3.00
C ALA A 140 1.81 -2.47 3.87
N GLU A 141 2.43 -2.96 4.95
CA GLU A 141 1.83 -3.87 5.94
C GLU A 141 0.91 -3.14 6.95
N GLN A 142 1.11 -1.84 7.16
CA GLN A 142 0.33 -1.01 8.10
C GLN A 142 -0.85 -0.30 7.45
N PHE A 143 -0.95 -0.32 6.11
CA PHE A 143 -2.00 0.35 5.37
C PHE A 143 -3.35 -0.38 5.48
N PHE A 144 -3.84 -0.58 6.70
CA PHE A 144 -5.23 -0.92 6.96
C PHE A 144 -5.98 0.40 7.17
N GLN A 145 -6.72 0.87 6.17
CA GLN A 145 -7.69 1.94 6.39
C GLN A 145 -8.78 1.42 7.33
N TRP A 146 -8.72 1.89 8.58
CA TRP A 146 -9.71 1.56 9.59
C TRP A 146 -10.89 2.50 9.53
N THR A 147 -12.07 1.92 9.66
CA THR A 147 -13.30 2.69 9.89
C THR A 147 -13.83 2.34 11.27
N PHE A 148 -14.15 3.39 12.05
CA PHE A 148 -14.67 3.25 13.40
C PHE A 148 -16.17 3.56 13.44
N TYR A 149 -16.94 2.79 14.22
CA TYR A 149 -18.38 2.89 14.31
C TYR A 149 -18.84 2.94 15.77
N ASP A 150 -19.64 3.94 16.12
CA ASP A 150 -20.22 4.09 17.46
C ASP A 150 -21.27 3.01 17.76
N GLN A 151 -21.09 2.32 18.89
CA GLN A 151 -22.06 1.34 19.38
C GLN A 151 -23.24 2.00 20.12
N THR A 152 -23.15 3.24 20.58
CA THR A 152 -24.16 3.83 21.49
C THR A 152 -25.28 4.58 20.77
N ASN A 153 -25.14 4.91 19.49
CA ASN A 153 -26.11 5.70 18.71
C ASN A 153 -26.96 4.84 17.74
N PHE A 154 -27.45 3.68 18.18
CA PHE A 154 -28.26 2.77 17.36
C PHE A 154 -29.51 3.43 16.73
N LEU A 155 -30.12 4.42 17.40
CA LEU A 155 -31.38 5.05 16.98
C LEU A 155 -31.25 6.16 15.93
N LYS A 156 -30.02 6.62 15.62
CA LYS A 156 -29.75 7.69 14.64
C LYS A 156 -28.86 7.22 13.48
N ARG A 157 -28.94 5.93 13.11
CA ARG A 157 -28.21 5.39 11.96
C ARG A 157 -28.84 5.86 10.66
N ASP A 158 -28.51 7.08 10.26
CA ASP A 158 -28.50 7.40 8.84
C ASP A 158 -27.28 6.70 8.22
N LEU A 159 -27.47 5.42 7.87
CA LEU A 159 -26.46 4.59 7.25
C LEU A 159 -25.92 5.22 5.94
N SER A 160 -26.69 6.11 5.29
CA SER A 160 -26.21 6.86 4.12
C SER A 160 -25.09 7.86 4.45
N LYS A 161 -25.00 8.33 5.71
CA LYS A 161 -24.04 9.37 6.15
C LYS A 161 -22.76 8.85 6.82
N GLN A 162 -22.75 7.61 7.31
CA GLN A 162 -21.58 7.03 8.01
C GLN A 162 -21.22 5.60 7.60
N SER A 163 -22.01 4.93 6.74
CA SER A 163 -21.87 3.48 6.52
C SER A 163 -21.72 3.04 5.06
N SER A 164 -21.53 3.95 4.10
CA SER A 164 -21.31 3.57 2.69
C SER A 164 -20.10 2.63 2.53
N ASP A 165 -19.08 2.76 3.36
CA ASP A 165 -17.93 1.84 3.42
C ASP A 165 -18.29 0.46 3.95
N PHE A 166 -19.06 0.41 5.05
CA PHE A 166 -19.48 -0.85 5.66
C PHE A 166 -20.43 -1.62 4.75
N LEU A 167 -21.46 -0.93 4.23
CA LEU A 167 -22.41 -1.49 3.29
C LEU A 167 -21.72 -1.96 2.02
N TRP A 168 -20.78 -1.18 1.48
CA TRP A 168 -20.01 -1.60 0.32
C TRP A 168 -19.22 -2.88 0.59
N MET A 169 -18.52 -2.98 1.73
CA MET A 169 -17.76 -4.20 2.08
C MET A 169 -18.67 -5.42 2.25
N GLN A 170 -19.83 -5.27 2.89
CA GLN A 170 -20.81 -6.36 3.06
C GLN A 170 -21.36 -6.80 1.70
N LEU A 171 -21.83 -5.86 0.87
CA LEU A 171 -22.34 -6.13 -0.46
C LEU A 171 -21.27 -6.76 -1.36
N PHE A 172 -20.03 -6.29 -1.28
CA PHE A 172 -18.93 -6.84 -2.05
C PHE A 172 -18.63 -8.28 -1.64
N HIS A 173 -18.58 -8.58 -0.34
CA HIS A 173 -18.37 -9.95 0.15
C HIS A 173 -19.47 -10.90 -0.35
N ASP A 174 -20.72 -10.46 -0.31
CA ASP A 174 -21.85 -11.25 -0.82
C ASP A 174 -21.81 -11.40 -2.35
N ALA A 175 -21.43 -10.34 -3.06
CA ALA A 175 -21.32 -10.32 -4.51
C ALA A 175 -20.19 -11.21 -5.03
N ILE A 176 -19.03 -11.27 -4.34
CA ILE A 176 -17.90 -12.14 -4.73
C ILE A 176 -18.38 -13.58 -4.91
N SER A 177 -19.21 -14.07 -3.99
CA SER A 177 -19.70 -15.45 -4.03
C SER A 177 -20.62 -15.73 -5.23
N SER A 178 -21.18 -14.66 -5.83
CA SER A 178 -22.06 -14.72 -7.00
C SER A 178 -21.34 -14.41 -8.31
N PHE A 179 -20.08 -13.97 -8.26
CA PHE A 179 -19.34 -13.62 -9.48
C PHE A 179 -19.03 -14.84 -10.34
N PRO A 180 -18.99 -14.68 -11.69
CA PRO A 180 -18.61 -15.74 -12.59
C PRO A 180 -17.21 -16.26 -12.26
N HIS A 181 -17.11 -17.58 -12.09
CA HIS A 181 -15.86 -18.29 -11.86
C HIS A 181 -15.65 -19.27 -13.02
N ASP A 182 -15.51 -18.72 -14.22
CA ASP A 182 -15.38 -19.41 -15.49
C ASP A 182 -14.01 -19.15 -16.13
N GLU A 183 -13.77 -19.75 -17.30
CA GLU A 183 -12.50 -19.58 -18.04
C GLU A 183 -12.26 -18.12 -18.45
N GLN A 184 -13.31 -17.33 -18.71
CA GLN A 184 -13.14 -15.90 -19.01
C GLN A 184 -12.60 -15.16 -17.78
N ALA A 185 -13.17 -15.42 -16.60
CA ALA A 185 -12.67 -14.85 -15.36
C ALA A 185 -11.23 -15.25 -15.07
N LYS A 186 -10.85 -16.48 -15.41
CA LYS A 186 -9.47 -16.94 -15.32
C LYS A 186 -8.56 -16.19 -16.29
N GLU A 187 -9.00 -16.00 -17.53
CA GLU A 187 -8.24 -15.25 -18.54
C GLU A 187 -8.06 -13.77 -18.16
N ASP A 188 -9.10 -13.12 -17.61
CA ASP A 188 -9.01 -11.73 -17.12
C ASP A 188 -7.96 -11.59 -16.02
N MET A 189 -7.96 -12.50 -15.05
CA MET A 189 -6.98 -12.56 -13.97
C MET A 189 -5.56 -12.80 -14.50
N VAL A 190 -5.41 -13.76 -15.43
CA VAL A 190 -4.15 -14.05 -16.13
C VAL A 190 -3.65 -12.80 -16.85
N ASN A 191 -4.48 -12.11 -17.63
CA ASN A 191 -4.02 -10.89 -18.30
C ASN A 191 -3.47 -9.81 -17.34
N ILE A 192 -3.96 -9.73 -16.10
CA ILE A 192 -3.33 -8.93 -15.05
C ILE A 192 -2.00 -9.56 -14.60
N PHE A 193 -1.96 -10.86 -14.32
CA PHE A 193 -0.75 -11.52 -13.83
C PHE A 193 0.39 -11.52 -14.87
N ARG A 194 0.13 -11.65 -16.18
CA ARG A 194 1.14 -11.52 -17.26
C ARG A 194 1.97 -10.26 -17.17
N LEU A 195 1.35 -9.17 -16.74
CA LEU A 195 2.02 -7.89 -16.64
C LEU A 195 3.05 -7.88 -15.49
N TYR A 196 2.98 -8.83 -14.55
CA TYR A 196 3.68 -8.75 -13.26
C TYR A 196 4.24 -10.08 -12.69
N ALA A 197 3.93 -11.26 -13.25
CA ALA A 197 4.35 -12.58 -12.75
C ALA A 197 4.32 -13.71 -13.81
N ASP A 198 5.08 -14.77 -13.57
CA ASP A 198 5.04 -16.02 -14.35
C ASP A 198 3.81 -16.87 -13.98
N GLU A 199 2.85 -16.93 -14.87
CA GLU A 199 1.47 -17.34 -14.56
C GLU A 199 1.19 -18.84 -14.66
N LYS A 200 2.12 -19.60 -15.25
CA LYS A 200 1.84 -20.94 -15.81
C LYS A 200 1.50 -22.01 -14.76
N LEU A 201 1.39 -21.66 -13.49
CA LEU A 201 1.25 -22.60 -12.36
C LEU A 201 0.09 -22.28 -11.42
N TYR A 202 -0.74 -21.26 -11.67
CA TYR A 202 -1.86 -20.98 -10.77
C TYR A 202 -2.92 -22.09 -10.81
N GLN A 203 -3.25 -22.62 -9.63
CA GLN A 203 -4.34 -23.58 -9.40
C GLN A 203 -5.23 -23.08 -8.27
N SER A 204 -6.54 -23.28 -8.39
CA SER A 204 -7.53 -22.76 -7.43
C SER A 204 -7.31 -23.20 -5.98
N ASN A 205 -6.76 -24.39 -5.75
CA ASN A 205 -6.47 -24.89 -4.39
C ASN A 205 -5.24 -24.22 -3.77
N ASP A 206 -4.40 -23.56 -4.57
CA ASP A 206 -3.18 -22.92 -4.08
C ASP A 206 -3.37 -21.41 -3.81
N ALA A 207 -4.61 -20.91 -3.90
CA ALA A 207 -4.91 -19.48 -3.80
C ALA A 207 -4.36 -18.81 -2.54
N VAL A 208 -4.41 -19.48 -1.39
CA VAL A 208 -3.83 -18.97 -0.13
C VAL A 208 -2.31 -18.86 -0.24
N GLN A 209 -1.64 -19.88 -0.78
CA GLN A 209 -0.18 -19.86 -0.95
C GLN A 209 0.25 -18.80 -1.97
N TRP A 210 -0.49 -18.64 -3.06
CA TRP A 210 -0.28 -17.55 -4.02
C TRP A 210 -0.44 -16.18 -3.36
N TYR A 211 -1.48 -15.99 -2.55
CA TYR A 211 -1.67 -14.75 -1.79
C TYR A 211 -0.48 -14.51 -0.84
N LEU A 212 -0.02 -15.51 -0.10
CA LEU A 212 1.08 -15.37 0.86
C LEU A 212 2.46 -15.20 0.21
N ASN A 213 2.71 -15.78 -0.95
CA ASN A 213 4.02 -15.76 -1.59
C ASN A 213 4.17 -14.63 -2.62
N ASN A 214 3.07 -14.07 -3.13
CA ASN A 214 3.11 -13.01 -4.13
C ASN A 214 2.79 -11.64 -3.50
N SER A 215 3.84 -10.85 -3.20
CA SER A 215 3.69 -9.52 -2.61
C SER A 215 2.95 -8.53 -3.51
N PHE A 216 3.12 -8.63 -4.83
CA PHE A 216 2.41 -7.79 -5.80
C PHE A 216 0.92 -8.05 -5.74
N LEU A 217 0.50 -9.31 -5.79
CA LEU A 217 -0.91 -9.71 -5.74
C LEU A 217 -1.58 -9.22 -4.46
N ARG A 218 -0.90 -9.34 -3.31
CA ARG A 218 -1.42 -8.78 -2.05
C ARG A 218 -1.61 -7.28 -2.12
N LYS A 219 -0.60 -6.55 -2.60
CA LYS A 219 -0.66 -5.08 -2.72
C LYS A 219 -1.79 -4.66 -3.66
N LEU A 220 -1.92 -5.35 -4.80
CA LEU A 220 -2.96 -5.11 -5.79
C LEU A 220 -4.35 -5.27 -5.16
N ILE A 221 -4.66 -6.45 -4.61
CA ILE A 221 -5.95 -6.74 -3.97
C ILE A 221 -6.25 -5.74 -2.85
N THR A 222 -5.26 -5.46 -1.99
CA THR A 222 -5.41 -4.53 -0.87
C THR A 222 -5.75 -3.12 -1.37
N LYS A 223 -5.05 -2.63 -2.41
CA LYS A 223 -5.32 -1.34 -3.06
C LYS A 223 -6.71 -1.30 -3.68
N SER A 224 -7.11 -2.34 -4.42
CA SER A 224 -8.43 -2.39 -5.06
C SER A 224 -9.57 -2.38 -4.04
N LEU A 225 -9.44 -3.14 -2.95
CA LEU A 225 -10.44 -3.16 -1.86
C LEU A 225 -10.58 -1.80 -1.18
N GLN A 226 -9.46 -1.11 -0.94
CA GLN A 226 -9.46 0.19 -0.27
C GLN A 226 -10.10 1.28 -1.10
N ARG A 227 -9.79 1.28 -2.40
CA ARG A 227 -10.34 2.25 -3.35
C ARG A 227 -11.74 1.91 -3.80
N LYS A 228 -12.24 0.72 -3.43
CA LYS A 228 -13.48 0.17 -3.96
C LYS A 228 -13.47 0.12 -5.48
N ASP A 229 -12.31 -0.24 -6.05
CA ASP A 229 -12.11 -0.34 -7.49
C ASP A 229 -12.82 -1.58 -8.01
N ILE A 230 -14.09 -1.42 -8.37
CA ILE A 230 -14.96 -2.53 -8.78
C ILE A 230 -14.42 -3.18 -10.05
N ASP A 231 -13.85 -2.41 -10.97
CA ASP A 231 -13.35 -2.93 -12.24
C ASP A 231 -12.15 -3.86 -11.99
N GLN A 232 -11.19 -3.41 -11.19
CA GLN A 232 -10.02 -4.22 -10.84
C GLN A 232 -10.40 -5.43 -9.97
N LEU A 233 -11.31 -5.27 -9.00
CA LEU A 233 -11.81 -6.37 -8.19
C LEU A 233 -12.57 -7.40 -9.04
N TYR A 234 -13.32 -6.95 -10.04
CA TYR A 234 -14.03 -7.83 -10.96
C TYR A 234 -13.07 -8.58 -11.88
N GLN A 235 -12.00 -7.95 -12.38
CA GLN A 235 -10.97 -8.66 -13.14
C GLN A 235 -10.25 -9.72 -12.29
N LEU A 236 -10.05 -9.45 -10.99
CA LEU A 236 -9.46 -10.40 -10.04
C LEU A 236 -10.47 -11.41 -9.46
N ARG A 237 -11.73 -11.42 -9.93
CA ARG A 237 -12.82 -12.22 -9.34
C ARG A 237 -12.50 -13.71 -9.25
N TYR A 238 -11.82 -14.27 -10.24
CA TYR A 238 -11.47 -15.69 -10.24
C TYR A 238 -10.61 -16.05 -9.01
N PHE A 239 -9.54 -15.28 -8.79
CA PHE A 239 -8.65 -15.44 -7.65
C PHE A 239 -9.36 -15.17 -6.31
N LEU A 240 -10.15 -14.10 -6.23
CA LEU A 240 -10.83 -13.72 -4.99
C LEU A 240 -11.85 -14.76 -4.54
N VAL A 241 -12.59 -15.36 -5.49
CA VAL A 241 -13.51 -16.47 -5.23
C VAL A 241 -12.76 -17.68 -4.68
N ASP A 242 -11.63 -18.05 -5.30
CA ASP A 242 -10.80 -19.17 -4.84
C ASP A 242 -10.22 -18.90 -3.46
N LEU A 243 -9.65 -17.71 -3.25
CA LEU A 243 -9.09 -17.32 -1.96
C LEU A 243 -10.13 -17.41 -0.85
N ASN A 244 -11.35 -16.88 -1.06
CA ASN A 244 -12.41 -16.93 -0.06
C ASN A 244 -12.88 -18.36 0.23
N LYS A 245 -13.00 -19.21 -0.81
CA LYS A 245 -13.33 -20.63 -0.66
C LYS A 245 -12.27 -21.37 0.16
N ASN A 246 -10.98 -21.16 -0.14
CA ASN A 246 -9.89 -21.82 0.58
C ASN A 246 -9.80 -21.35 2.05
N LEU A 247 -9.93 -20.05 2.32
CA LEU A 247 -9.95 -19.53 3.70
C LEU A 247 -11.14 -20.07 4.50
N THR A 248 -12.30 -20.24 3.87
CA THR A 248 -13.48 -20.82 4.52
C THR A 248 -13.28 -22.30 4.87
N ARG A 249 -12.56 -23.06 4.03
CA ARG A 249 -12.21 -24.47 4.30
C ARG A 249 -11.23 -24.62 5.47
N GLU A 250 -10.27 -23.70 5.58
CA GLU A 250 -9.25 -23.68 6.64
C GLU A 250 -9.75 -23.09 7.98
N ARG A 251 -11.04 -22.75 8.06
CA ARG A 251 -11.63 -22.10 9.24
C ARG A 251 -11.57 -23.02 10.45
N ARG A 252 -10.74 -22.64 11.43
CA ARG A 252 -10.74 -23.25 12.77
C ARG A 252 -11.83 -22.59 13.63
N ILE A 253 -12.56 -23.42 14.39
CA ILE A 253 -13.65 -23.00 15.29
C ILE A 253 -13.11 -22.66 16.70
N GLU A 254 -11.82 -22.87 16.94
CA GLU A 254 -11.19 -22.63 18.23
C GLU A 254 -10.94 -21.14 18.45
N ASN A 255 -11.09 -20.70 19.71
CA ASN A 255 -10.72 -19.35 20.11
C ASN A 255 -9.20 -19.28 20.27
N PHE A 256 -8.58 -18.29 19.65
CA PHE A 256 -7.16 -18.02 19.82
C PHE A 256 -6.92 -16.52 19.99
N ILE A 257 -5.88 -16.19 20.76
CA ILE A 257 -5.42 -14.82 20.94
C ILE A 257 -4.31 -14.58 19.92
N ILE A 258 -4.43 -13.48 19.19
CA ILE A 258 -3.41 -13.00 18.27
C ILE A 258 -2.87 -11.66 18.74
N HIS A 259 -1.58 -11.46 18.55
CA HIS A 259 -0.92 -10.18 18.75
C HIS A 259 -0.49 -9.66 17.39
N GLN A 260 -0.80 -8.40 17.11
CA GLN A 260 -0.37 -7.71 15.90
C GLN A 260 0.38 -6.45 16.31
N GLN A 261 1.62 -6.33 15.84
CA GLN A 261 2.40 -5.13 16.02
C GLN A 261 2.05 -4.12 14.94
N MET A 262 1.88 -2.86 15.35
CA MET A 262 1.57 -1.75 14.45
C MET A 262 2.38 -0.52 14.87
N LYS A 263 2.99 0.16 13.90
CA LYS A 263 3.62 1.47 14.14
C LYS A 263 2.55 2.53 13.93
N LEU A 264 2.34 3.36 14.93
CA LEU A 264 1.39 4.48 14.89
C LEU A 264 2.15 5.77 15.19
N SER A 265 1.84 6.82 14.44
CA SER A 265 2.19 8.19 14.83
C SER A 265 1.49 8.57 16.13
N LYS A 266 2.01 9.60 16.82
CA LYS A 266 1.35 10.15 18.02
C LYS A 266 -0.09 10.57 17.74
N HIS A 267 -0.36 11.13 16.55
CA HIS A 267 -1.70 11.53 16.13
C HIS A 267 -2.63 10.32 15.98
N GLU A 268 -2.21 9.29 15.25
CA GLU A 268 -3.00 8.06 15.07
C GLU A 268 -3.27 7.38 16.41
N LEU A 269 -2.28 7.25 17.28
CA LEU A 269 -2.47 6.68 18.62
C LEU A 269 -3.50 7.47 19.44
N ASN A 270 -3.46 8.81 19.39
CA ASN A 270 -4.45 9.64 20.08
C ASN A 270 -5.85 9.49 19.48
N HIS A 271 -5.96 9.40 18.15
CA HIS A 271 -7.22 9.09 17.48
C HIS A 271 -7.78 7.73 17.96
N PHE A 272 -6.94 6.69 18.05
CA PHE A 272 -7.35 5.39 18.61
C PHE A 272 -7.89 5.49 20.03
N LYS A 273 -7.19 6.22 20.90
CA LYS A 273 -7.63 6.43 22.29
C LYS A 273 -9.00 7.10 22.36
N GLN A 274 -9.29 8.04 21.46
CA GLN A 274 -10.58 8.72 21.38
C GLN A 274 -11.72 7.82 20.86
N LYS A 275 -11.41 6.73 20.15
CA LYS A 275 -12.38 5.77 19.60
C LYS A 275 -12.64 4.57 20.51
N ARG A 276 -12.23 4.63 21.79
CA ARG A 276 -12.44 3.55 22.75
C ARG A 276 -13.93 3.20 22.89
N GLY A 277 -14.26 1.91 22.79
CA GLY A 277 -15.64 1.42 22.86
C GLY A 277 -16.39 1.40 21.51
N GLN A 278 -15.76 1.85 20.43
CA GLN A 278 -16.29 1.75 19.08
C GLN A 278 -15.90 0.42 18.40
N ILE A 279 -16.63 0.04 17.34
CA ILE A 279 -16.29 -1.09 16.46
C ILE A 279 -15.30 -0.61 15.41
N MET A 280 -14.25 -1.39 15.16
CA MET A 280 -13.29 -1.16 14.08
C MET A 280 -13.55 -2.14 12.94
N SER A 281 -13.64 -1.65 11.71
CA SER A 281 -13.64 -2.49 10.50
C SER A 281 -12.34 -2.30 9.74
N MET A 282 -11.84 -3.39 9.17
CA MET A 282 -10.61 -3.44 8.37
C MET A 282 -10.97 -3.70 6.91
N LYS A 283 -10.52 -2.84 6.00
CA LYS A 283 -10.77 -2.96 4.56
C LYS A 283 -9.71 -3.83 3.89
N GLY A 284 -9.70 -5.13 4.20
CA GLY A 284 -8.75 -6.08 3.61
C GLY A 284 -8.59 -7.38 4.39
N PHE A 285 -7.73 -8.25 3.87
CA PHE A 285 -7.32 -9.47 4.54
C PHE A 285 -6.29 -9.16 5.62
N LEU A 286 -6.46 -9.76 6.81
CA LEU A 286 -5.55 -9.59 7.92
C LEU A 286 -4.52 -10.72 7.95
N LEU A 287 -3.24 -10.36 7.81
CA LEU A 287 -2.12 -11.27 7.97
C LEU A 287 -1.53 -11.10 9.37
N VAL A 288 -1.52 -12.19 10.14
CA VAL A 288 -0.99 -12.19 11.50
C VAL A 288 -0.05 -13.37 11.68
N LYS A 289 1.11 -13.11 12.27
CA LYS A 289 2.03 -14.16 12.69
C LYS A 289 1.62 -14.61 14.09
N PRO A 290 1.37 -15.90 14.32
CA PRO A 290 1.13 -16.39 15.66
C PRO A 290 2.40 -16.21 16.50
N ASP A 291 2.25 -15.57 17.67
CA ASP A 291 3.32 -15.56 18.67
C ASP A 291 3.48 -16.98 19.23
N ILE A 292 4.58 -17.65 18.88
CA ILE A 292 4.91 -18.98 19.42
C ILE A 292 5.35 -18.88 20.91
N LEU A 293 5.32 -17.70 21.53
CA LEU A 293 6.03 -17.44 22.79
C LEU A 293 5.21 -17.49 24.09
N LEU A 294 3.98 -18.01 24.13
CA LEU A 294 3.23 -18.10 25.40
C LEU A 294 2.45 -19.41 25.62
N SER A 295 2.93 -20.54 25.10
CA SER A 295 2.44 -21.88 25.49
C SER A 295 3.36 -22.64 26.47
N GLN A 296 4.32 -21.95 27.09
CA GLN A 296 5.10 -22.48 28.21
C GLN A 296 5.27 -21.43 29.31
N ARG A 297 4.23 -21.23 30.12
CA ARG A 297 4.34 -20.80 31.52
C ARG A 297 3.25 -21.46 32.34
#